data_AF-A0A7X6N0V5-F1
#
_entry.id   AF-A0A7X6N0V5-F1
#
_cell.length_a   1.000
_cell.length_b   1.000
_cell.length_c   1.000
_cell.angle_alpha   90.00
_cell.angle_beta   90.00
_cell.angle_gamma   90.00
#
_symmetry.space_group_name_H-M   'P 1'
#
loop_
_entity.id
_entity.type
_entity.pdbx_description
1 polymer ?
#
loop_
_entity_poly.entity_id
_entity_poly.type
_entity_poly.pdbx_seq_one_letter_code
_entity_poly.pdbx_strand_id
1 'polypeptide(L)'
;MHNILTDYKTILATYPNPKQLTKLDRKKRHQLFQEWLQKSYENLPTLDEIIRFGDIYKPLLQATFFEKLSPVFLADINTGHLTAIKWLLGDGTVCAYNEPWASAFQGLNRYTIAKQVLAKEPDYRPALLYLYHLMKRQITFDLHEVPWGVLVEKGTLKENLAYVDCFEQLSQKLGFFEQDEAIADEARYHYRAWESYLSELDSYEHFAHYLAQDKK
;
A
#
# COMPACT_ATOMS: atom_id res chain seq x y z
N MET A 1 -16.55 -23.10 -25.59
CA MET A 1 -16.48 -22.70 -24.17
C MET A 1 -15.83 -21.33 -24.09
N HIS A 2 -16.60 -20.28 -23.81
CA HIS A 2 -16.04 -18.96 -23.51
C HIS A 2 -15.51 -18.95 -22.08
N ASN A 3 -14.21 -19.11 -21.94
CA ASN A 3 -13.53 -19.00 -20.66
C ASN A 3 -13.40 -17.50 -20.34
N ILE A 4 -13.96 -17.09 -19.20
CA ILE A 4 -13.88 -15.74 -18.63
C ILE A 4 -12.49 -15.09 -18.74
N LEU A 5 -11.41 -15.85 -18.50
CA LEU A 5 -10.04 -15.37 -18.63
C LEU A 5 -9.60 -15.24 -20.11
N THR A 6 -10.09 -16.09 -21.00
CA THR A 6 -9.86 -15.99 -22.45
C THR A 6 -10.53 -14.76 -23.05
N ASP A 7 -11.76 -14.44 -22.62
CA ASP A 7 -12.46 -13.23 -23.07
C ASP A 7 -11.72 -11.98 -22.57
N TYR A 8 -11.26 -11.98 -21.30
CA TYR A 8 -10.45 -10.88 -20.77
C TYR A 8 -9.12 -10.72 -21.52
N LYS A 9 -8.43 -11.84 -21.82
CA LYS A 9 -7.20 -11.85 -22.62
C LYS A 9 -7.42 -11.27 -24.01
N THR A 10 -8.56 -11.56 -24.64
CA THR A 10 -8.91 -10.99 -25.95
C THR A 10 -8.98 -9.48 -25.89
N ILE A 11 -9.59 -8.90 -24.84
CA ILE A 11 -9.62 -7.44 -24.65
C ILE A 11 -8.21 -6.86 -24.49
N LEU A 12 -7.34 -7.53 -23.72
CA LEU A 12 -5.94 -7.13 -23.58
C LEU A 12 -5.19 -7.16 -24.93
N ALA A 13 -5.40 -8.20 -25.73
CA ALA A 13 -4.75 -8.37 -27.03
C ALA A 13 -5.21 -7.33 -28.07
N THR A 14 -6.47 -6.89 -28.01
CA THR A 14 -6.99 -5.80 -28.87
C THR A 14 -6.30 -4.45 -28.57
N TYR A 15 -5.81 -4.27 -27.33
CA TYR A 15 -5.18 -3.04 -26.87
C TYR A 15 -3.86 -3.31 -26.11
N PRO A 16 -2.80 -3.78 -26.80
CA PRO A 16 -1.60 -4.34 -26.16
C PRO A 16 -0.71 -3.29 -25.49
N ASN A 17 -0.77 -2.02 -25.93
CA ASN A 17 0.04 -0.92 -25.40
C ASN A 17 -0.84 0.19 -24.76
N PRO A 18 -1.30 0.02 -23.50
CA PRO A 18 -2.19 0.98 -22.83
C PRO A 18 -1.66 2.42 -22.81
N LYS A 19 -0.34 2.58 -22.69
CA LYS A 19 0.34 3.88 -22.62
C LYS A 19 0.25 4.67 -23.94
N GLN A 20 0.10 3.99 -25.07
CA GLN A 20 0.06 4.60 -26.41
C GLN A 20 -1.37 4.72 -26.97
N LEU A 21 -2.39 4.33 -26.19
CA LEU A 21 -3.77 4.40 -26.65
C LEU A 21 -4.26 5.83 -26.80
N THR A 22 -4.98 6.09 -27.90
CA THR A 22 -5.72 7.34 -28.09
C THR A 22 -6.86 7.46 -27.07
N LYS A 23 -7.43 8.66 -26.91
CA LYS A 23 -8.62 8.86 -26.07
C LYS A 23 -9.79 7.98 -26.51
N LEU A 24 -9.98 7.80 -27.82
CA LEU A 24 -11.05 6.97 -28.37
C LEU A 24 -10.81 5.48 -28.04
N ASP A 25 -9.58 5.01 -28.18
CA ASP A 25 -9.22 3.62 -27.85
C ASP A 25 -9.36 3.32 -26.37
N ARG A 26 -8.97 4.25 -25.49
CA ARG A 26 -9.19 4.13 -24.05
C ARG A 26 -10.67 3.99 -23.72
N LYS A 27 -11.54 4.78 -24.36
CA LYS A 27 -12.99 4.71 -24.17
C LYS A 27 -13.54 3.35 -24.63
N LYS A 28 -13.15 2.87 -25.81
CA LYS A 28 -13.58 1.56 -26.33
C LYS A 28 -13.08 0.40 -25.45
N ARG A 29 -11.81 0.43 -25.05
CA ARG A 29 -11.21 -0.54 -24.13
C ARG A 29 -11.96 -0.57 -22.80
N HIS A 30 -12.27 0.59 -22.23
CA HIS A 30 -13.05 0.67 -21.00
C HIS A 30 -14.44 0.04 -21.17
N GLN A 31 -15.13 0.36 -22.27
CA GLN A 31 -16.45 -0.21 -22.58
C GLN A 31 -16.40 -1.74 -22.67
N LEU A 32 -15.40 -2.32 -23.35
CA LEU A 32 -15.25 -3.77 -23.43
C LEU A 32 -15.04 -4.43 -22.07
N PHE A 33 -14.29 -3.81 -21.16
CA PHE A 33 -14.14 -4.33 -19.80
C PHE A 33 -15.43 -4.26 -18.99
N GLN A 34 -16.25 -3.21 -19.20
CA GLN A 34 -17.56 -3.10 -18.57
C GLN A 34 -18.53 -4.17 -19.13
N GLU A 35 -18.54 -4.38 -20.45
CA GLU A 35 -19.32 -5.44 -21.08
C GLU A 35 -18.89 -6.83 -20.56
N TRP A 36 -17.59 -7.08 -20.43
CA TRP A 36 -17.05 -8.31 -19.85
C TRP A 36 -17.44 -8.50 -18.37
N LEU A 37 -17.44 -7.43 -17.58
CA LEU A 37 -17.87 -7.44 -16.18
C LEU A 37 -19.36 -7.84 -16.06
N GLN A 38 -20.22 -7.35 -16.96
CA GLN A 38 -21.66 -7.65 -16.95
C GLN A 38 -22.03 -9.00 -17.57
N LYS A 39 -21.19 -9.53 -18.46
CA LYS A 39 -21.44 -10.82 -19.13
C LYS A 39 -21.51 -11.98 -18.13
N SER A 40 -22.54 -12.81 -18.22
CA SER A 40 -22.66 -14.01 -17.38
C SER A 40 -21.74 -15.14 -17.88
N TYR A 41 -21.12 -15.84 -16.94
CA TYR A 41 -20.30 -17.03 -17.21
C TYR A 41 -20.77 -18.15 -16.29
N GLU A 42 -20.92 -19.36 -16.84
CA GLU A 42 -21.43 -20.52 -16.09
C GLU A 42 -20.48 -21.00 -15.00
N ASN A 43 -19.16 -20.88 -15.23
CA ASN A 43 -18.12 -21.34 -14.31
C ASN A 43 -17.09 -20.24 -14.09
N LEU A 44 -16.73 -20.04 -12.82
CA LEU A 44 -15.60 -19.19 -12.43
C LEU A 44 -14.30 -20.01 -12.43
N PRO A 45 -13.16 -19.40 -12.76
CA PRO A 45 -11.87 -20.06 -12.70
C PRO A 45 -11.47 -20.29 -11.23
N THR A 46 -10.62 -21.28 -11.00
CA THR A 46 -9.99 -21.51 -9.69
C THR A 46 -9.04 -20.36 -9.32
N LEU A 47 -8.78 -20.18 -8.02
CA LEU A 47 -7.83 -19.16 -7.57
C LEU A 47 -6.45 -19.33 -8.22
N ASP A 48 -5.98 -20.56 -8.36
CA ASP A 48 -4.70 -20.88 -9.01
C ASP A 48 -4.66 -20.47 -10.48
N GLU A 49 -5.77 -20.65 -11.22
CA GLU A 49 -5.86 -20.19 -12.61
C GLU A 49 -5.85 -18.67 -12.71
N ILE A 50 -6.54 -17.99 -11.77
CA ILE A 50 -6.54 -16.52 -11.69
C ILE A 50 -5.14 -16.00 -11.37
N ILE A 51 -4.43 -16.60 -10.43
CA ILE A 51 -3.07 -16.21 -10.04
C ILE A 51 -2.11 -16.41 -11.21
N ARG A 52 -2.11 -17.58 -11.85
CA ARG A 52 -1.26 -17.84 -13.03
C ARG A 52 -1.52 -16.86 -14.16
N PHE A 53 -2.79 -16.55 -14.42
CA PHE A 53 -3.16 -15.53 -15.39
C PHE A 53 -2.67 -14.15 -14.96
N GLY A 54 -2.91 -13.80 -13.71
CA GLY A 54 -2.59 -12.52 -13.14
C GLY A 54 -1.09 -12.25 -13.08
N ASP A 55 -0.25 -13.25 -12.86
CA ASP A 55 1.22 -13.10 -12.87
C ASP A 55 1.75 -12.74 -14.27
N ILE A 56 1.11 -13.27 -15.32
CA ILE A 56 1.47 -12.94 -16.71
C ILE A 56 1.03 -11.51 -17.07
N TYR A 57 -0.13 -11.08 -16.57
CA TYR A 57 -0.78 -9.83 -17.00
C TYR A 57 -0.85 -8.76 -15.91
N LYS A 58 -0.12 -8.89 -14.80
CA LYS A 58 -0.25 -8.08 -13.57
C LYS A 58 -0.33 -6.57 -13.82
N PRO A 59 0.54 -5.96 -14.66
CA PRO A 59 0.51 -4.51 -14.92
C PRO A 59 -0.71 -4.05 -15.73
N LEU A 60 -1.46 -4.99 -16.32
CA LEU A 60 -2.57 -4.73 -17.23
C LEU A 60 -3.94 -5.00 -16.61
N LEU A 61 -3.98 -5.65 -15.43
CA LEU A 61 -5.22 -5.96 -14.72
C LEU A 61 -5.94 -4.65 -14.33
N GLN A 62 -7.26 -4.62 -14.55
CA GLN A 62 -8.12 -3.48 -14.25
C GLN A 62 -8.96 -3.79 -13.01
N ALA A 63 -9.57 -2.78 -12.40
CA ALA A 63 -10.47 -2.99 -11.26
C ALA A 63 -11.62 -3.96 -11.58
N THR A 64 -12.14 -3.92 -12.81
CA THR A 64 -13.18 -4.85 -13.28
C THR A 64 -12.76 -6.31 -13.17
N PHE A 65 -11.47 -6.63 -13.38
CA PHE A 65 -10.95 -8.00 -13.24
C PHE A 65 -11.17 -8.52 -11.82
N PHE A 66 -10.79 -7.73 -10.82
CA PHE A 66 -10.93 -8.08 -9.42
C PHE A 66 -12.39 -8.07 -8.98
N GLU A 67 -13.19 -7.12 -9.47
CA GLU A 67 -14.63 -7.06 -9.19
C GLU A 67 -15.35 -8.32 -9.66
N LYS A 68 -15.14 -8.71 -10.92
CA LYS A 68 -15.77 -9.89 -11.53
C LYS A 68 -15.38 -11.19 -10.83
N LEU A 69 -14.11 -11.29 -10.42
CA LEU A 69 -13.53 -12.49 -9.83
C LEU A 69 -13.52 -12.46 -8.29
N SER A 70 -14.07 -11.40 -7.69
CA SER A 70 -14.09 -11.22 -6.24
C SER A 70 -14.66 -12.42 -5.46
N PRO A 71 -15.69 -13.16 -5.94
CA PRO A 71 -16.19 -14.33 -5.20
C PRO A 71 -15.13 -15.40 -4.95
N VAL A 72 -14.20 -15.60 -5.91
CA VAL A 72 -13.14 -16.62 -5.79
C VAL A 72 -12.09 -16.19 -4.77
N PHE A 73 -11.68 -14.92 -4.79
CA PHE A 73 -10.76 -14.36 -3.79
C PHE A 73 -11.39 -14.37 -2.40
N LEU A 74 -12.66 -13.95 -2.28
CA LEU A 74 -13.36 -13.88 -1.01
C LEU A 74 -13.59 -15.26 -0.38
N ALA A 75 -13.75 -16.33 -1.19
CA ALA A 75 -13.84 -17.69 -0.67
C ALA A 75 -12.54 -18.11 0.06
N ASP A 76 -11.38 -17.80 -0.51
CA ASP A 76 -10.07 -18.05 0.13
C ASP A 76 -9.88 -17.18 1.39
N ILE A 77 -10.21 -15.89 1.30
CA ILE A 77 -10.08 -14.94 2.42
C ILE A 77 -10.98 -15.34 3.60
N ASN A 78 -12.25 -15.63 3.34
CA ASN A 78 -13.24 -15.92 4.38
C ASN A 78 -13.00 -17.27 5.07
N THR A 79 -12.35 -18.21 4.39
CA THR A 79 -11.90 -19.48 5.01
C THR A 79 -10.60 -19.31 5.80
N GLY A 80 -9.99 -18.11 5.76
CA GLY A 80 -8.75 -17.80 6.44
C GLY A 80 -7.51 -18.36 5.74
N HIS A 81 -7.64 -18.83 4.50
CA HIS A 81 -6.46 -19.13 3.70
C HIS A 81 -5.73 -17.84 3.32
N LEU A 82 -4.42 -17.96 3.07
CA LEU A 82 -3.55 -16.81 2.83
C LEU A 82 -3.21 -16.61 1.36
N THR A 83 -3.64 -17.51 0.46
CA THR A 83 -3.21 -17.55 -0.93
C THR A 83 -3.59 -16.27 -1.68
N ALA A 84 -4.86 -15.88 -1.59
CA ALA A 84 -5.38 -14.67 -2.23
C ALA A 84 -4.66 -13.42 -1.71
N ILE A 85 -4.57 -13.25 -0.39
CA ILE A 85 -4.03 -12.03 0.20
C ILE A 85 -2.52 -11.90 0.05
N LYS A 86 -1.77 -13.01 0.05
CA LYS A 86 -0.33 -13.00 -0.29
C LYS A 86 -0.12 -12.57 -1.73
N TRP A 87 -0.93 -13.06 -2.67
CA TRP A 87 -0.81 -12.66 -4.07
C TRP A 87 -1.16 -11.18 -4.30
N LEU A 88 -2.21 -10.67 -3.64
CA LEU A 88 -2.59 -9.26 -3.67
C LEU A 88 -1.53 -8.35 -3.02
N LEU A 89 -0.90 -8.80 -1.93
CA LEU A 89 0.20 -8.10 -1.27
C LEU A 89 1.44 -7.97 -2.17
N GLY A 90 1.73 -9.02 -2.96
CA GLY A 90 2.88 -9.06 -3.85
C GLY A 90 4.21 -9.26 -3.11
N ASP A 91 5.27 -8.62 -3.59
CA ASP A 91 6.61 -8.70 -3.00
C ASP A 91 6.83 -7.77 -1.80
N GLY A 92 5.85 -6.92 -1.49
CA GLY A 92 5.91 -5.96 -0.40
C GLY A 92 6.67 -4.66 -0.70
N THR A 93 7.24 -4.50 -1.89
CA THR A 93 8.05 -3.31 -2.22
C THR A 93 7.22 -2.10 -2.64
N VAL A 94 5.97 -2.32 -3.06
CA VAL A 94 5.08 -1.28 -3.58
C VAL A 94 4.13 -0.78 -2.50
N CYS A 95 4.25 0.51 -2.15
CA CYS A 95 3.28 1.24 -1.34
C CYS A 95 2.42 2.16 -2.20
N ALA A 96 1.66 1.61 -3.15
CA ALA A 96 0.74 2.42 -3.95
C ALA A 96 -0.55 2.71 -3.18
N TYR A 97 -1.07 3.93 -3.32
CA TYR A 97 -2.36 4.34 -2.75
C TYR A 97 -3.55 3.85 -3.59
N ASN A 98 -3.33 3.59 -4.88
CA ASN A 98 -4.37 3.22 -5.83
C ASN A 98 -4.21 1.77 -6.26
N GLU A 99 -4.76 0.86 -5.45
CA GLU A 99 -4.83 -0.54 -5.78
C GLU A 99 -6.04 -0.83 -6.66
N PRO A 100 -5.86 -1.40 -7.87
CA PRO A 100 -6.99 -1.71 -8.75
C PRO A 100 -7.97 -2.68 -8.10
N TRP A 101 -7.52 -3.48 -7.14
CA TRP A 101 -8.34 -4.45 -6.43
C TRP A 101 -9.06 -3.89 -5.20
N ALA A 102 -8.68 -2.73 -4.66
CA ALA A 102 -9.23 -2.25 -3.38
C ALA A 102 -10.74 -2.04 -3.43
N SER A 103 -11.27 -1.54 -4.54
CA SER A 103 -12.72 -1.34 -4.72
C SER A 103 -13.51 -2.65 -4.75
N ALA A 104 -12.89 -3.75 -5.17
CA ALA A 104 -13.53 -5.06 -5.26
C ALA A 104 -13.73 -5.73 -3.89
N PHE A 105 -13.04 -5.27 -2.85
CA PHE A 105 -12.93 -5.96 -1.57
C PHE A 105 -13.28 -5.07 -0.37
N GLN A 106 -14.22 -4.13 -0.54
CA GLN A 106 -14.80 -3.23 0.48
C GLN A 106 -14.17 -3.29 1.88
N GLY A 107 -13.10 -2.51 2.10
CA GLY A 107 -12.41 -2.41 3.40
C GLY A 107 -11.08 -3.16 3.49
N LEU A 108 -10.79 -4.08 2.56
CA LEU A 108 -9.45 -4.65 2.42
C LEU A 108 -8.51 -3.62 1.76
N ASN A 109 -7.36 -3.43 2.39
CA ASN A 109 -6.24 -2.65 1.87
C ASN A 109 -4.92 -3.36 2.19
N ARG A 110 -3.81 -2.93 1.57
CA ARG A 110 -2.51 -3.59 1.73
C ARG A 110 -2.06 -3.71 3.20
N TYR A 111 -2.35 -2.69 4.01
CA TYR A 111 -2.02 -2.69 5.42
C TYR A 111 -2.81 -3.77 6.20
N THR A 112 -4.11 -3.86 5.99
CA THR A 112 -4.95 -4.89 6.63
C THR A 112 -4.56 -6.30 6.20
N ILE A 113 -4.28 -6.55 4.93
CA ILE A 113 -3.82 -7.88 4.47
C ILE A 113 -2.43 -8.22 5.02
N ALA A 114 -1.49 -7.26 5.07
CA ALA A 114 -0.17 -7.50 5.65
C ALA A 114 -0.28 -7.92 7.12
N LYS A 115 -1.13 -7.25 7.91
CA LYS A 115 -1.40 -7.63 9.30
C LYS A 115 -2.05 -9.02 9.40
N GLN A 116 -3.01 -9.35 8.54
CA GLN A 116 -3.64 -10.68 8.54
C GLN A 116 -2.63 -11.79 8.23
N VAL A 117 -1.73 -11.56 7.27
CA VAL A 117 -0.65 -12.51 6.96
C VAL A 117 0.28 -12.66 8.16
N LEU A 118 0.76 -11.55 8.75
CA LEU A 118 1.69 -11.59 9.88
C LEU A 118 1.09 -12.20 11.16
N ALA A 119 -0.23 -12.13 11.34
CA ALA A 119 -0.90 -12.79 12.46
C ALA A 119 -0.79 -14.32 12.41
N LYS A 120 -0.63 -14.90 11.20
CA LYS A 120 -0.47 -16.35 11.00
C LYS A 120 0.96 -16.75 10.67
N GLU A 121 1.68 -15.88 9.98
CA GLU A 121 3.06 -16.06 9.53
C GLU A 121 3.90 -14.83 9.89
N PRO A 122 4.36 -14.71 11.15
CA PRO A 122 5.04 -13.50 11.66
C PRO A 122 6.34 -13.11 10.95
N ASP A 123 6.92 -14.04 10.19
CA ASP A 123 8.17 -13.88 9.46
C ASP A 123 7.95 -13.80 7.93
N TYR A 124 6.71 -13.65 7.48
CA TYR A 124 6.42 -13.53 6.04
C TYR A 124 7.01 -12.24 5.47
N ARG A 125 8.17 -12.37 4.83
CA ARG A 125 9.03 -11.26 4.39
C ARG A 125 8.30 -10.19 3.56
N PRO A 126 7.44 -10.51 2.58
CA PRO A 126 6.71 -9.47 1.84
C PRO A 126 5.81 -8.60 2.70
N ALA A 127 5.18 -9.16 3.75
CA ALA A 127 4.34 -8.35 4.64
C ALA A 127 5.20 -7.44 5.53
N LEU A 128 6.34 -7.95 6.02
CA LEU A 128 7.32 -7.16 6.76
C LEU A 128 7.88 -6.02 5.89
N LEU A 129 8.27 -6.30 4.64
CA LEU A 129 8.76 -5.29 3.70
C LEU A 129 7.72 -4.21 3.41
N TYR A 130 6.46 -4.60 3.23
CA TYR A 130 5.38 -3.64 3.02
C TYR A 130 5.21 -2.70 4.21
N LEU A 131 5.14 -3.24 5.43
CA LEU A 131 5.03 -2.42 6.63
C LEU A 131 6.26 -1.52 6.80
N TYR A 132 7.46 -2.03 6.52
CA TYR A 132 8.71 -1.27 6.57
C TYR A 132 8.66 -0.05 5.64
N HIS A 133 8.33 -0.25 4.37
CA HIS A 133 8.27 0.83 3.40
C HIS A 133 7.16 1.84 3.71
N LEU A 134 6.01 1.36 4.22
CA LEU A 134 4.92 2.22 4.66
C LEU A 134 5.36 3.13 5.81
N MET A 135 6.03 2.57 6.83
CA MET A 135 6.51 3.30 7.99
C MET A 135 7.63 4.27 7.66
N LYS A 136 8.62 3.83 6.88
CA LYS A 136 9.70 4.69 6.40
C LYS A 136 9.15 5.89 5.66
N ARG A 137 8.20 5.66 4.74
CA ARG A 137 7.56 6.75 3.99
C ARG A 137 6.83 7.73 4.90
N GLN A 138 6.09 7.25 5.90
CA GLN A 138 5.39 8.12 6.84
C GLN A 138 6.39 8.97 7.64
N ILE A 139 7.43 8.35 8.22
CA ILE A 139 8.45 9.07 9.00
C ILE A 139 9.17 10.11 8.13
N THR A 140 9.58 9.75 6.92
CA THR A 140 10.23 10.71 6.01
C THR A 140 9.30 11.86 5.61
N PHE A 141 8.01 11.57 5.42
CA PHE A 141 7.01 12.62 5.16
C PHE A 141 6.82 13.53 6.37
N ASP A 142 6.75 12.96 7.57
CA ASP A 142 6.66 13.73 8.81
C ASP A 142 7.88 14.62 9.01
N LEU A 143 9.09 14.09 8.82
CA LEU A 143 10.32 14.87 8.90
C LEU A 143 10.35 16.04 7.90
N HIS A 144 9.75 15.88 6.73
CA HIS A 144 9.63 16.96 5.75
C HIS A 144 8.68 18.06 6.22
N GLU A 145 7.56 17.70 6.86
CA GLU A 145 6.46 18.64 7.18
C GLU A 145 6.52 19.21 8.61
N VAL A 146 7.08 18.49 9.59
CA VAL A 146 7.22 18.92 10.98
C VAL A 146 7.96 20.26 11.10
N PRO A 147 9.06 20.52 10.36
CA PRO A 147 9.68 21.85 10.28
C PRO A 147 8.72 23.00 9.95
N TRP A 148 7.65 22.72 9.21
CA TRP A 148 6.62 23.68 8.78
C TRP A 148 5.39 23.69 9.70
N GLY A 149 5.35 22.79 10.68
CA GLY A 149 4.28 22.70 11.68
C GLY A 149 2.95 22.16 11.18
N VAL A 150 2.98 21.31 10.14
CA VAL A 150 1.78 20.92 9.40
C VAL A 150 1.18 19.58 9.86
N LEU A 151 1.96 18.66 10.44
CA LEU A 151 1.52 17.26 10.56
C LEU A 151 1.35 16.69 11.97
N VAL A 152 2.06 17.22 12.97
CA VAL A 152 2.07 16.58 14.30
C VAL A 152 1.22 17.38 15.26
N GLU A 153 0.18 16.77 15.80
CA GLU A 153 -0.68 17.41 16.79
C GLU A 153 -0.02 17.41 18.19
N LYS A 154 -0.34 18.42 19.01
CA LYS A 154 0.12 18.47 20.40
C LYS A 154 -0.37 17.23 21.15
N GLY A 155 0.50 16.63 21.97
CA GLY A 155 0.16 15.48 22.81
C GLY A 155 0.22 14.13 22.09
N THR A 156 0.74 14.07 20.87
CA THR A 156 0.94 12.82 20.10
C THR A 156 2.37 12.27 20.18
N LEU A 157 3.26 12.87 20.99
CA LEU A 157 4.67 12.48 21.03
C LEU A 157 4.83 10.99 21.36
N LYS A 158 4.06 10.48 22.32
CA LYS A 158 4.16 9.08 22.74
C LYS A 158 3.87 8.12 21.59
N GLU A 159 2.80 8.38 20.84
CA GLU A 159 2.40 7.58 19.68
C GLU A 159 3.46 7.66 18.57
N ASN A 160 3.97 8.85 18.29
CA ASN A 160 5.01 9.05 17.26
C ASN A 160 6.32 8.36 17.62
N LEU A 161 6.77 8.45 18.87
CA LEU A 161 7.97 7.73 19.33
C LEU A 161 7.79 6.22 19.28
N ALA A 162 6.62 5.71 19.68
CA ALA A 162 6.31 4.29 19.58
C ALA A 162 6.28 3.82 18.11
N TYR A 163 5.84 4.68 17.18
CA TYR A 163 5.89 4.41 15.75
C TYR A 163 7.33 4.29 15.25
N VAL A 164 8.24 5.17 15.68
CA VAL A 164 9.66 5.07 15.37
C VAL A 164 10.28 3.80 15.97
N ASP A 165 9.93 3.43 17.22
CA ASP A 165 10.40 2.17 17.84
C ASP A 165 9.99 0.95 16.99
N CYS A 166 8.75 0.92 16.52
CA CYS A 166 8.26 -0.15 15.67
C CYS A 166 8.98 -0.19 14.31
N PHE A 167 9.30 0.98 13.74
CA PHE A 167 10.05 1.09 12.49
C PHE A 167 11.48 0.55 12.65
N GLU A 168 12.15 0.94 13.73
CA GLU A 168 13.50 0.50 14.08
C GLU A 168 13.56 -1.02 14.24
N GLN A 169 12.66 -1.60 15.04
CA GLN A 169 12.57 -3.05 15.23
C GLN A 169 12.37 -3.79 13.91
N LEU A 170 11.51 -3.25 13.04
CA LEU A 170 11.25 -3.84 11.74
C LEU A 170 12.44 -3.72 10.79
N SER A 171 13.13 -2.57 10.79
CA SER A 171 14.35 -2.34 10.03
C SER A 171 15.47 -3.30 10.47
N GLN A 172 15.67 -3.47 11.78
CA GLN A 172 16.59 -4.45 12.35
C GLN A 172 16.24 -5.88 11.92
N LYS A 173 14.96 -6.27 12.03
CA LYS A 173 14.48 -7.59 11.60
C LYS A 173 14.73 -7.87 10.12
N LEU A 174 14.68 -6.84 9.28
CA LEU A 174 14.91 -6.95 7.84
C LEU A 174 16.38 -6.79 7.42
N GLY A 175 17.25 -6.37 8.35
CA GLY A 175 18.67 -6.12 8.10
C GLY A 175 18.98 -4.76 7.45
N PHE A 176 18.13 -3.75 7.68
CA PHE A 176 18.27 -2.41 7.08
C PHE A 176 18.69 -1.31 8.06
N PHE A 177 18.88 -1.64 9.35
CA PHE A 177 19.00 -0.63 10.39
C PHE A 177 20.19 0.33 10.21
N GLU A 178 21.35 -0.14 9.74
CA GLU A 178 22.51 0.72 9.46
C GLU A 178 22.20 1.87 8.48
N GLN A 179 21.21 1.69 7.60
CA GLN A 179 20.79 2.72 6.63
C GLN A 179 19.68 3.63 7.17
N ASP A 180 19.02 3.21 8.24
CA ASP A 180 17.80 3.84 8.78
C ASP A 180 18.02 4.50 10.13
N GLU A 181 19.13 4.23 10.81
CA GLU A 181 19.49 4.78 12.12
C GLU A 181 19.37 6.31 12.13
N ALA A 182 19.97 6.98 11.15
CA ALA A 182 19.90 8.44 11.03
C ALA A 182 18.47 8.97 10.89
N ILE A 183 17.60 8.25 10.17
CA ILE A 183 16.19 8.62 9.98
C ILE A 183 15.44 8.48 11.30
N ALA A 184 15.69 7.40 12.05
CA ALA A 184 15.06 7.17 13.35
C ALA A 184 15.47 8.23 14.37
N ASP A 185 16.77 8.56 14.44
CA ASP A 185 17.29 9.58 15.34
C ASP A 185 16.76 10.98 15.02
N GLU A 186 16.75 11.34 13.73
CA GLU A 186 16.20 12.62 13.26
C GLU A 186 14.70 12.74 13.61
N ALA A 187 13.91 11.67 13.40
CA ALA A 187 12.50 11.64 13.75
C ALA A 187 12.28 11.85 15.25
N ARG A 188 13.04 11.14 16.09
CA ARG A 188 12.96 11.27 17.55
C ARG A 188 13.31 12.67 18.03
N TYR A 189 14.32 13.29 17.43
CA TYR A 189 14.69 14.68 17.73
C TYR A 189 13.56 15.63 17.35
N HIS A 190 13.08 15.57 16.10
CA HIS A 190 12.08 16.50 15.59
C HIS A 190 10.73 16.38 16.29
N TYR A 191 10.26 15.17 16.61
CA TYR A 191 9.00 15.01 17.34
C TYR A 191 9.06 15.61 18.75
N ARG A 192 10.19 15.46 19.47
CA ARG A 192 10.37 16.06 20.81
C ARG A 192 10.51 17.58 20.75
N ALA A 193 11.31 18.08 19.80
CA ALA A 193 11.47 19.50 19.56
C ALA A 193 10.13 20.17 19.24
N TRP A 194 9.33 19.52 18.39
CA TRP A 194 8.01 20.01 18.02
C TRP A 194 7.04 20.07 19.19
N GLU A 195 6.96 19.02 20.02
CA GLU A 195 6.10 19.05 21.22
C GLU A 195 6.52 20.13 22.23
N SER A 196 7.83 20.34 22.38
CA SER A 196 8.38 21.39 23.24
C SER A 196 8.01 22.78 22.71
N TYR A 197 8.22 23.02 21.41
CA TYR A 197 7.79 24.24 20.72
C TYR A 197 6.29 24.52 20.89
N LEU A 198 5.43 23.50 20.72
CA LEU A 198 3.98 23.63 20.93
C LEU A 198 3.58 23.93 22.39
N SER A 199 4.50 23.77 23.34
CA SER A 199 4.31 24.14 24.74
C SER A 199 4.77 25.56 25.06
N GLU A 200 5.52 26.19 24.16
CA GLU A 200 6.13 27.51 24.33
C GLU A 200 5.87 28.44 23.13
N LEU A 201 4.70 28.32 22.48
CA LEU A 201 4.37 29.03 21.24
C LEU A 201 4.58 30.55 21.29
N ASP A 202 4.34 31.19 22.43
CA ASP A 202 4.49 32.64 22.58
C ASP A 202 5.97 33.10 22.66
N SER A 203 6.91 32.16 22.84
CA SER A 203 8.34 32.45 23.00
C SER A 203 9.10 32.47 21.67
N TYR A 204 8.48 32.01 20.57
CA TYR A 204 9.14 31.83 19.28
C TYR A 204 8.24 32.24 18.11
N GLU A 205 8.82 32.93 17.11
CA GLU A 205 8.07 33.38 15.92
C GLU A 205 7.51 32.22 15.08
N HIS A 206 8.30 31.16 14.91
CA HIS A 206 7.93 29.92 14.22
C HIS A 206 8.88 28.77 14.61
N PHE A 207 8.56 27.54 14.24
CA PHE A 207 9.35 26.38 14.67
C PHE A 207 10.79 26.36 14.15
N ALA A 208 11.06 26.83 12.92
CA ALA A 208 12.44 26.98 12.47
C ALA A 208 13.25 27.97 13.33
N HIS A 209 12.61 28.98 13.92
CA HIS A 209 13.25 29.90 14.87
C HIS A 209 13.56 29.19 16.19
N TYR A 210 12.64 28.34 16.69
CA TYR A 210 12.89 27.46 17.84
C TYR A 210 14.11 26.56 17.61
N LEU A 211 14.16 25.83 16.49
CA LEU A 211 15.24 24.89 16.18
C LEU A 211 16.63 25.57 16.08
N ALA A 212 16.69 26.84 15.68
CA ALA A 212 17.94 27.59 15.59
C ALA A 212 18.48 28.00 16.98
N GLN A 213 17.61 28.10 17.99
CA GLN A 213 18.00 28.45 19.36
C GLN A 213 18.35 27.22 20.21
N ASP A 214 17.69 26.08 19.96
CA ASP A 214 17.88 24.81 20.69
C ASP A 214 19.20 24.09 20.32
N LYS A 215 19.84 24.45 19.19
CA LYS A 215 21.14 23.89 18.74
C LYS A 215 22.38 24.53 19.41
N LYS A 216 22.25 25.17 20.57
CA LYS A 216 23.35 25.71 21.39
C LYS A 216 23.52 24.92 22.68
#